data_AF-A0A2N0ZL30-F1
#
_entry.id   AF-A0A2N0ZL30-F1
#
_cell.length_a   1.000
_cell.length_b   1.000
_cell.length_c   1.000
_cell.angle_alpha   90.00
_cell.angle_beta   90.00
_cell.angle_gamma   90.00
#
_symmetry.space_group_name_H-M   'P 1'
#
loop_
_entity.id
_entity.type
_entity.pdbx_description
1 polymer ?
#
loop_
_entity_poly.entity_id
_entity_poly.type
_entity_poly.pdbx_seq_one_letter_code
_entity_poly.pdbx_strand_id
1 'polypeptide(L)'
;MKKAISVLALISIFFVLCYKEVMQEHVDKHIVITEDSKVTFEIISRTGSFNDIASVEKEVLEAYDIIHQKLQVDDVSPLTIKIIVEKDRSATCYKNNMNEMTISENNDLVVHKLTHILLGYGLNFDASNGYLTQEGFAIYMESKYGKQSFPNFGISEHKMMKYLIDSNKEIPLSELIDGQYDGSLFRPFMMKQEGLTLQWISFIQAGSFITYLINTYGLIKFESIYNSRYLARRMEEVYGKDMNELEQDWIVYVRKSQKELKRAEQKKIQSYVN
;
A
#
# COMPACT_ATOMS: atom_id res chain seq x y z
N MET A 1 -50.88 17.23 -44.23
CA MET A 1 -50.13 16.87 -43.01
C MET A 1 -49.25 15.64 -43.24
N LYS A 2 -48.09 15.76 -43.91
CA LYS A 2 -47.13 14.63 -44.08
C LYS A 2 -45.67 15.07 -44.35
N LYS A 3 -45.21 16.21 -43.82
CA LYS A 3 -43.81 16.69 -44.08
C LYS A 3 -43.08 17.32 -42.89
N ALA A 4 -43.51 17.06 -41.64
CA ALA A 4 -42.85 17.64 -40.47
C ALA A 4 -42.16 16.62 -39.53
N ILE A 5 -42.22 15.31 -39.83
CA ILE A 5 -41.70 14.26 -38.93
C ILE A 5 -40.24 13.86 -39.25
N SER A 6 -39.67 14.32 -40.37
CA SER A 6 -38.38 13.79 -40.87
C SER A 6 -37.11 14.51 -40.38
N VAL A 7 -37.17 15.71 -39.79
CA VAL A 7 -35.95 16.47 -39.47
C VAL A 7 -35.55 16.31 -37.99
N LEU A 8 -36.51 16.29 -37.07
CA LEU A 8 -36.23 16.13 -35.64
C LEU A 8 -35.71 14.73 -35.26
N ALA A 9 -36.17 13.67 -35.93
CA ALA A 9 -35.69 12.30 -35.70
C ALA A 9 -34.26 12.08 -36.23
N LEU A 10 -33.89 12.75 -37.33
CA LEU A 10 -32.55 12.68 -37.90
C LEU A 10 -31.52 13.46 -37.07
N ILE A 11 -31.89 14.63 -36.53
CA ILE A 11 -31.02 15.42 -35.63
C ILE A 11 -30.76 14.70 -34.30
N SER A 12 -31.77 14.01 -33.75
CA SER A 12 -31.62 13.25 -32.50
C SER A 12 -30.79 11.97 -32.68
N ILE A 13 -30.89 11.28 -33.82
CA ILE A 13 -30.02 10.13 -34.13
C ILE A 13 -28.57 10.60 -34.40
N PHE A 14 -28.38 11.74 -35.06
CA PHE A 14 -27.03 12.31 -35.29
C PHE A 14 -26.37 12.79 -33.99
N PHE A 15 -27.15 13.37 -33.06
CA PHE A 15 -26.64 13.71 -31.73
C PHE A 15 -26.31 12.45 -30.91
N VAL A 16 -27.11 11.39 -30.96
CA VAL A 16 -26.84 10.14 -30.24
C VAL A 16 -25.63 9.39 -30.81
N LEU A 17 -25.41 9.44 -32.13
CA LEU A 17 -24.23 8.84 -32.78
C LEU A 17 -22.96 9.68 -32.56
N CYS A 18 -23.03 11.02 -32.68
CA CYS A 18 -21.90 11.89 -32.32
C CYS A 18 -21.57 11.83 -30.82
N TYR A 19 -22.54 11.66 -29.92
CA TYR A 19 -22.24 11.53 -28.48
C TYR A 19 -21.64 10.16 -28.13
N LYS A 20 -21.97 9.10 -28.89
CA LYS A 20 -21.32 7.79 -28.75
C LYS A 20 -19.88 7.78 -29.29
N GLU A 21 -19.59 8.55 -30.33
CA GLU A 21 -18.21 8.70 -30.85
C GLU A 21 -17.35 9.67 -30.01
N VAL A 22 -17.95 10.55 -29.20
CA VAL A 22 -17.23 11.55 -28.38
C VAL A 22 -16.86 11.05 -26.97
N MET A 23 -17.23 9.84 -26.57
CA MET A 23 -16.80 9.24 -25.28
C MET A 23 -16.37 7.77 -25.43
N GLN A 24 -15.72 7.42 -26.53
CA GLN A 24 -14.83 6.27 -26.50
C GLN A 24 -13.48 6.77 -25.97
N GLU A 25 -13.35 6.81 -24.64
CA GLU A 25 -12.02 6.92 -24.01
C GLU A 25 -11.12 5.91 -24.73
N HIS A 26 -10.04 6.38 -25.37
CA HIS A 26 -9.01 5.51 -25.87
C HIS A 26 -8.34 4.87 -24.64
N VAL A 27 -8.89 3.73 -24.22
CA VAL A 27 -8.36 2.93 -23.13
C VAL A 27 -7.25 2.07 -23.74
N ASP A 28 -6.02 2.55 -23.67
CA ASP A 28 -4.86 1.76 -24.05
C ASP A 28 -4.61 0.70 -22.97
N LYS A 29 -4.86 -0.57 -23.33
CA LYS A 29 -4.63 -1.74 -22.48
C LYS A 29 -3.32 -2.42 -22.90
N HIS A 30 -2.40 -2.54 -21.97
CA HIS A 30 -1.16 -3.28 -22.10
C HIS A 30 -1.21 -4.52 -21.20
N ILE A 31 -0.82 -5.67 -21.74
CA ILE A 31 -0.82 -6.94 -21.01
C ILE A 31 0.61 -7.43 -20.92
N VAL A 32 1.08 -7.67 -19.70
CA VAL A 32 2.38 -8.28 -19.44
C VAL A 32 2.20 -9.48 -18.51
N ILE A 33 2.96 -10.54 -18.76
CA ILE A 33 2.88 -11.81 -18.03
C ILE A 33 4.25 -12.03 -17.37
N THR A 34 4.26 -12.45 -16.11
CA THR A 34 5.49 -12.76 -15.39
C THR A 34 6.22 -13.94 -16.01
N GLU A 35 7.54 -14.03 -15.84
CA GLU A 35 8.36 -15.09 -16.46
C GLU A 35 7.90 -16.49 -16.06
N ASP A 36 7.42 -16.66 -14.82
CA ASP A 36 6.88 -17.91 -14.29
C ASP A 36 5.42 -18.19 -14.68
N SER A 37 4.80 -17.28 -15.44
CA SER A 37 3.41 -17.33 -15.90
C SER A 37 2.36 -17.39 -14.79
N LYS A 38 2.70 -17.05 -13.54
CA LYS A 38 1.75 -17.04 -12.42
C LYS A 38 0.92 -15.77 -12.32
N VAL A 39 1.42 -14.63 -12.82
CA VAL A 39 0.71 -13.35 -12.74
C VAL A 39 0.62 -12.70 -14.12
N THR A 40 -0.55 -12.17 -14.44
CA THR A 40 -0.81 -11.34 -15.61
C THR A 40 -1.17 -9.94 -15.15
N PHE A 41 -0.42 -8.92 -15.56
CA PHE A 41 -0.74 -7.53 -15.31
C PHE A 41 -1.49 -6.93 -16.51
N GLU A 42 -2.69 -6.41 -16.27
CA GLU A 42 -3.46 -5.60 -17.22
C GLU A 42 -3.29 -4.12 -16.89
N ILE A 43 -2.33 -3.47 -17.53
CA ILE A 43 -2.03 -2.05 -17.34
C ILE A 43 -2.91 -1.22 -18.26
N ILE A 44 -3.69 -0.31 -17.69
CA ILE A 44 -4.66 0.52 -18.39
C ILE A 44 -4.30 1.97 -18.13
N SER A 45 -3.91 2.70 -19.18
CA SER A 45 -3.72 4.14 -19.09
C SER A 45 -5.03 4.87 -19.42
N ARG A 46 -5.51 5.71 -18.50
CA ARG A 46 -6.62 6.64 -18.79
C ARG A 46 -6.13 8.02 -19.21
N THR A 47 -4.82 8.25 -19.20
CA THR A 47 -4.21 9.53 -19.55
C THR A 47 -3.75 9.58 -21.02
N GLY A 48 -3.72 8.43 -21.71
CA GLY A 48 -3.35 8.30 -23.12
C GLY A 48 -1.85 8.52 -23.41
N SER A 49 -1.02 8.66 -22.37
CA SER A 49 0.44 8.80 -22.49
C SER A 49 1.12 7.43 -22.42
N PHE A 50 1.78 7.03 -23.51
CA PHE A 50 2.54 5.77 -23.61
C PHE A 50 3.88 5.78 -22.86
N ASN A 51 4.45 6.96 -22.61
CA ASN A 51 5.74 7.07 -21.92
C ASN A 51 5.67 6.53 -20.48
N ASP A 52 4.48 6.50 -19.90
CA ASP A 52 4.26 6.07 -18.52
C ASP A 52 4.04 4.55 -18.42
N ILE A 53 3.52 3.90 -19.47
CA ILE A 53 3.17 2.45 -19.43
C ILE A 53 4.42 1.57 -19.31
N ALA A 54 5.46 1.81 -20.12
CA ALA A 54 6.67 0.99 -20.09
C ALA A 54 7.43 1.14 -18.75
N SER A 55 7.40 2.33 -18.14
CA SER A 55 7.96 2.54 -16.81
C SER A 55 7.18 1.79 -15.75
N VAL A 56 5.84 1.83 -15.82
CA VAL A 56 4.96 1.10 -14.89
C VAL A 56 5.15 -0.40 -15.04
N GLU A 57 5.19 -0.91 -16.27
CA GLU A 57 5.45 -2.32 -16.56
C GLU A 57 6.75 -2.81 -15.92
N LYS A 58 7.83 -2.06 -16.15
CA LYS A 58 9.13 -2.38 -15.56
C LYS A 58 9.04 -2.40 -14.03
N GLU A 59 8.44 -1.38 -13.43
CA GLU A 59 8.33 -1.25 -11.98
C GLU A 59 7.50 -2.39 -11.35
N VAL A 60 6.40 -2.82 -11.99
CA VAL A 60 5.53 -3.87 -11.45
C VAL A 60 6.15 -5.25 -11.60
N LEU A 61 6.90 -5.51 -12.68
CA LEU A 61 7.66 -6.74 -12.86
C LEU A 61 8.82 -6.83 -11.85
N GLU A 62 9.59 -5.76 -11.70
CA GLU A 62 10.67 -5.71 -10.69
C GLU A 62 10.12 -5.90 -9.27
N ALA A 63 9.00 -5.24 -8.95
CA ALA A 63 8.33 -5.41 -7.67
C ALA A 63 7.83 -6.85 -7.46
N TYR A 64 7.25 -7.46 -8.49
CA TYR A 64 6.79 -8.86 -8.44
C TYR A 64 7.94 -9.82 -8.11
N ASP A 65 9.05 -9.74 -8.84
CA ASP A 65 10.20 -10.63 -8.66
C ASP A 65 10.76 -10.51 -7.24
N ILE A 66 10.87 -9.28 -6.74
CA ILE A 66 11.35 -9.01 -5.39
C ILE A 66 10.42 -9.60 -4.33
N ILE A 67 9.10 -9.40 -4.46
CA ILE A 67 8.12 -9.90 -3.49
C ILE A 67 8.09 -11.44 -3.52
N HIS A 68 8.04 -12.03 -4.72
CA HIS A 68 7.94 -13.48 -4.91
C HIS A 68 9.21 -14.23 -4.45
N GLN A 69 10.39 -13.64 -4.62
CA GLN A 69 11.64 -14.24 -4.12
C GLN A 69 11.78 -14.18 -2.59
N LYS A 70 11.08 -13.26 -1.92
CA LYS A 70 11.25 -13.02 -0.48
C LYS A 70 10.31 -13.83 0.38
N LEU A 71 9.11 -14.10 -0.10
CA LEU A 71 8.13 -14.82 0.68
C LEU A 71 7.74 -16.14 0.04
N GLN A 72 7.65 -17.19 0.86
CA GLN A 72 7.03 -18.44 0.42
C GLN A 72 5.52 -18.22 0.39
N VAL A 73 5.04 -17.60 -0.68
CA VAL A 73 3.60 -17.51 -0.93
C VAL A 73 3.16 -18.87 -1.45
N ASP A 74 2.24 -19.52 -0.75
CA ASP A 74 1.60 -20.75 -1.23
C ASP A 74 1.05 -20.51 -2.64
N ASP A 75 1.19 -21.55 -3.48
CA ASP A 75 1.01 -21.55 -4.93
C ASP A 75 -0.06 -20.56 -5.44
N VAL A 76 0.41 -19.45 -6.00
CA VAL A 76 -0.46 -18.41 -6.55
C VAL A 76 -1.07 -19.00 -7.83
N SER A 77 -2.32 -19.44 -7.74
CA SER A 77 -3.12 -19.72 -8.94
C SER A 77 -3.02 -18.52 -9.90
N PRO A 78 -3.02 -18.74 -11.23
CA PRO A 78 -2.87 -17.67 -12.21
C PRO A 78 -3.71 -16.44 -11.85
N LEU A 79 -3.04 -15.34 -11.55
CA LEU A 79 -3.66 -14.14 -10.99
C LEU A 79 -3.61 -13.01 -12.02
N THR A 80 -4.77 -12.52 -12.44
CA THR A 80 -4.83 -11.28 -13.23
C THR A 80 -4.91 -10.08 -12.30
N ILE A 81 -3.93 -9.18 -12.38
CA ILE A 81 -3.87 -7.91 -11.65
C ILE A 81 -4.09 -6.75 -12.62
N LYS A 82 -5.12 -5.96 -12.39
CA LYS A 82 -5.44 -4.77 -13.18
C LYS A 82 -4.79 -3.54 -12.57
N ILE A 83 -4.04 -2.80 -13.37
CA ILE A 83 -3.32 -1.60 -12.94
C ILE A 83 -3.89 -0.42 -13.72
N ILE A 84 -4.56 0.50 -13.03
CA ILE A 84 -5.14 1.69 -13.66
C ILE A 84 -4.21 2.87 -13.42
N VAL A 85 -3.64 3.43 -14.48
CA VAL A 85 -2.79 4.62 -14.43
C VAL A 85 -3.65 5.87 -14.63
N GLU A 86 -3.70 6.75 -13.63
CA GLU A 86 -4.51 7.97 -13.65
C GLU A 86 -3.69 9.19 -13.23
N LYS A 87 -3.96 10.34 -13.86
CA LYS A 87 -3.42 11.63 -13.42
C LYS A 87 -4.31 12.16 -12.28
N ASP A 88 -3.69 12.53 -11.17
CA ASP A 88 -4.34 13.25 -10.05
C ASP A 88 -5.38 12.50 -9.20
N ARG A 89 -5.36 11.16 -9.17
CA ARG A 89 -6.18 10.38 -8.21
C ARG A 89 -5.33 9.72 -7.14
N SER A 90 -5.84 9.71 -5.90
CA SER A 90 -5.24 8.92 -4.84
C SER A 90 -5.25 7.43 -5.21
N ALA A 91 -4.06 6.87 -5.26
CA ALA A 91 -3.74 5.48 -5.04
C ALA A 91 -4.80 4.70 -4.23
N THR A 92 -5.46 3.69 -4.81
CA THR A 92 -6.32 2.75 -4.07
C THR A 92 -6.05 1.30 -4.47
N CYS A 93 -6.38 0.35 -3.59
CA CYS A 93 -6.25 -1.10 -3.80
C CYS A 93 -7.48 -1.81 -3.22
N TYR A 94 -8.18 -2.62 -4.03
CA TYR A 94 -9.35 -3.40 -3.59
C TYR A 94 -9.27 -4.81 -4.15
N LYS A 95 -9.19 -5.88 -3.33
CA LYS A 95 -9.28 -7.28 -3.83
C LYS A 95 -10.70 -7.81 -3.91
N ASN A 96 -11.68 -7.14 -3.29
CA ASN A 96 -13.04 -7.69 -3.17
C ASN A 96 -13.86 -7.74 -4.46
N ASN A 97 -13.29 -7.46 -5.65
CA ASN A 97 -13.90 -7.95 -6.91
C ASN A 97 -12.96 -8.10 -8.11
N MET A 98 -11.78 -7.49 -8.14
CA MET A 98 -10.76 -7.72 -9.18
C MET A 98 -9.43 -7.34 -8.52
N ASN A 99 -8.32 -8.06 -8.72
CA ASN A 99 -7.03 -7.66 -8.16
C ASN A 99 -6.59 -6.33 -8.80
N GLU A 100 -7.10 -5.21 -8.31
CA GLU A 100 -7.01 -3.92 -8.98
C GLU A 100 -6.27 -2.92 -8.09
N MET A 101 -5.32 -2.22 -8.69
CA MET A 101 -4.66 -1.07 -8.09
C MET A 101 -4.69 0.13 -9.04
N THR A 102 -4.99 1.30 -8.49
CA THR A 102 -4.83 2.56 -9.21
C THR A 102 -3.48 3.16 -8.87
N ILE A 103 -2.73 3.62 -9.87
CA ILE A 103 -1.48 4.35 -9.66
C ILE A 103 -1.48 5.74 -10.30
N SER A 104 -0.87 6.72 -9.62
CA SER A 104 -0.53 8.02 -10.22
C SER A 104 0.84 8.00 -10.89
N GLU A 105 0.99 8.78 -11.96
CA GLU A 105 2.18 8.82 -12.82
C GLU A 105 3.50 9.12 -12.08
N ASN A 106 3.46 9.81 -10.92
CA ASN A 106 4.68 10.40 -10.33
C ASN A 106 4.96 10.07 -8.86
N ASN A 107 4.10 9.36 -8.13
CA ASN A 107 4.30 9.29 -6.67
C ASN A 107 3.76 8.04 -5.97
N ASP A 108 3.70 6.93 -6.68
CA ASP A 108 2.96 5.77 -6.20
C ASP A 108 3.80 4.68 -5.57
N LEU A 109 3.25 4.14 -4.48
CA LEU A 109 3.80 3.03 -3.72
C LEU A 109 3.47 1.70 -4.42
N VAL A 110 4.06 1.48 -5.60
CA VAL A 110 3.79 0.28 -6.41
C VAL A 110 4.17 -0.98 -5.62
N VAL A 111 5.34 -0.98 -4.99
CA VAL A 111 5.82 -2.12 -4.19
C VAL A 111 4.89 -2.37 -3.00
N HIS A 112 4.49 -1.31 -2.28
CA HIS A 112 3.55 -1.40 -1.15
C HIS A 112 2.21 -2.03 -1.57
N LYS A 113 1.59 -1.52 -2.63
CA LYS A 113 0.28 -2.03 -3.08
C LYS A 113 0.38 -3.45 -3.64
N LEU A 114 1.41 -3.73 -4.41
CA LEU A 114 1.61 -5.05 -4.98
C LEU A 114 1.88 -6.08 -3.87
N THR A 115 2.60 -5.68 -2.81
CA THR A 115 2.79 -6.51 -1.59
C THR A 115 1.44 -6.93 -1.02
N HIS A 116 0.49 -6.00 -0.90
CA HIS A 116 -0.86 -6.30 -0.42
C HIS A 116 -1.66 -7.23 -1.34
N ILE A 117 -1.55 -7.06 -2.66
CA ILE A 117 -2.26 -7.90 -3.63
C ILE A 117 -1.73 -9.34 -3.62
N LEU A 118 -0.40 -9.49 -3.68
CA LEU A 118 0.26 -10.79 -3.79
C LEU A 118 0.17 -11.61 -2.52
N LEU A 119 0.26 -10.98 -1.34
CA LEU A 119 0.22 -11.69 -0.06
C LEU A 119 -1.18 -11.81 0.53
N GLY A 120 -2.09 -10.94 0.08
CA GLY A 120 -3.46 -10.87 0.58
C GLY A 120 -3.56 -10.20 1.95
N TYR A 121 -4.46 -9.22 2.05
CA TYR A 121 -5.11 -8.92 3.33
C TYR A 121 -6.02 -10.10 3.70
N GLY A 122 -5.89 -10.69 4.88
CA GLY A 122 -6.85 -11.70 5.39
C GLY A 122 -7.11 -12.89 4.43
N LEU A 123 -7.92 -13.85 4.88
CA LEU A 123 -8.68 -14.67 3.93
C LEU A 123 -9.71 -13.71 3.29
N ASN A 124 -9.59 -13.39 2.00
CA ASN A 124 -10.52 -12.51 1.24
C ASN A 124 -10.59 -11.02 1.67
N PHE A 125 -9.46 -10.35 1.94
CA PHE A 125 -9.44 -8.95 2.37
C PHE A 125 -10.30 -8.70 3.60
N ASP A 126 -10.37 -9.71 4.46
CA ASP A 126 -10.93 -9.55 5.80
C ASP A 126 -10.03 -8.58 6.57
N ALA A 127 -10.47 -7.33 6.57
CA ALA A 127 -9.86 -6.21 7.26
C ALA A 127 -10.12 -6.25 8.77
N SER A 128 -10.68 -7.36 9.30
CA SER A 128 -10.94 -7.53 10.73
C SER A 128 -9.68 -7.81 11.55
N ASN A 129 -8.54 -8.13 10.91
CA ASN A 129 -7.28 -8.43 11.59
C ASN A 129 -6.06 -8.08 10.74
N GLY A 130 -4.91 -7.90 11.39
CA GLY A 130 -3.60 -8.02 10.75
C GLY A 130 -2.98 -6.71 10.23
N TYR A 131 -3.62 -5.56 10.45
CA TYR A 131 -3.12 -4.25 9.95
C TYR A 131 -1.67 -3.99 10.29
N LEU A 132 -1.25 -4.19 11.56
CA LEU A 132 0.13 -4.00 11.99
C LEU A 132 1.13 -4.76 11.11
N THR A 133 0.87 -6.05 10.86
CA THR A 133 1.77 -6.90 10.06
C THR A 133 1.68 -6.61 8.57
N GLN A 134 0.49 -6.32 8.05
CA GLN A 134 0.27 -6.07 6.62
C GLN A 134 0.87 -4.73 6.20
N GLU A 135 0.49 -3.65 6.88
CA GLU A 135 0.99 -2.30 6.58
C GLU A 135 2.47 -2.19 6.93
N GLY A 136 2.90 -2.76 8.06
CA GLY A 136 4.30 -2.75 8.46
C GLY A 136 5.20 -3.48 7.47
N PHE A 137 4.76 -4.62 6.92
CA PHE A 137 5.52 -5.33 5.89
C PHE A 137 5.51 -4.61 4.54
N ALA A 138 4.37 -4.08 4.12
CA ALA A 138 4.28 -3.30 2.90
C ALA A 138 5.19 -2.05 2.96
N ILE A 139 5.32 -1.41 4.12
CA ILE A 139 6.28 -0.33 4.35
C ILE A 139 7.72 -0.86 4.31
N TYR A 140 8.03 -1.97 4.97
CA TYR A 140 9.36 -2.60 4.89
C TYR A 140 9.79 -2.85 3.43
N MET A 141 8.88 -3.38 2.60
CA MET A 141 9.15 -3.66 1.20
C MET A 141 9.32 -2.37 0.39
N GLU A 142 8.42 -1.40 0.54
CA GLU A 142 8.49 -0.11 -0.14
C GLU A 142 9.79 0.64 0.22
N SER A 143 10.17 0.67 1.48
CA SER A 143 11.38 1.38 1.92
C SER A 143 12.67 0.79 1.39
N LYS A 144 12.67 -0.52 1.10
CA LYS A 144 13.86 -1.24 0.64
C LYS A 144 13.97 -1.31 -0.88
N TYR A 145 12.82 -1.34 -1.57
CA TYR A 145 12.76 -1.67 -2.99
C TYR A 145 11.91 -0.70 -3.82
N GLY A 146 11.07 0.10 -3.16
CA GLY A 146 10.19 1.06 -3.79
C GLY A 146 10.78 2.47 -3.86
N LYS A 147 9.88 3.45 -4.05
CA LYS A 147 10.24 4.86 -4.21
C LYS A 147 10.32 5.54 -2.86
N GLN A 148 11.11 6.62 -2.79
CA GLN A 148 11.20 7.48 -1.60
C GLN A 148 9.96 8.37 -1.47
N SER A 149 8.82 7.78 -1.13
CA SER A 149 7.50 8.42 -1.02
C SER A 149 6.94 8.27 0.40
N PHE A 150 5.67 8.64 0.58
CA PHE A 150 4.95 8.42 1.84
C PHE A 150 5.08 6.94 2.29
N PRO A 151 5.16 6.65 3.59
CA PRO A 151 5.09 7.59 4.71
C PRO A 151 6.44 8.19 5.11
N ASN A 152 7.55 7.69 4.54
CA ASN A 152 8.88 7.94 5.07
C ASN A 152 9.72 8.96 4.30
N PHE A 153 9.36 9.26 3.05
CA PHE A 153 10.02 10.22 2.17
C PHE A 153 11.54 10.00 2.05
N GLY A 154 11.95 8.72 2.06
CA GLY A 154 13.35 8.30 2.02
C GLY A 154 14.11 8.44 3.34
N ILE A 155 13.42 8.69 4.45
CA ILE A 155 13.97 8.67 5.80
C ILE A 155 13.76 7.27 6.38
N SER A 156 14.72 6.72 7.12
CA SER A 156 14.50 5.42 7.80
C SER A 156 13.30 5.48 8.76
N GLU A 157 12.49 4.41 8.76
CA GLU A 157 11.33 4.21 9.64
C GLU A 157 11.76 4.28 11.10
N HIS A 158 12.87 3.62 11.45
CA HIS A 158 13.43 3.68 12.80
C HIS A 158 13.80 5.11 13.19
N LYS A 159 14.34 5.90 12.25
CA LYS A 159 14.74 7.28 12.54
C LYS A 159 13.55 8.20 12.76
N MET A 160 12.48 8.03 11.99
CA MET A 160 11.22 8.74 12.24
C MET A 160 10.54 8.23 13.51
N MET A 161 10.60 6.93 13.79
CA MET A 161 10.09 6.38 15.04
C MET A 161 10.81 6.98 16.25
N LYS A 162 12.14 7.16 16.17
CA LYS A 162 12.88 7.87 17.22
C LYS A 162 12.31 9.27 17.45
N TYR A 163 12.01 10.00 16.38
CA TYR A 163 11.38 11.32 16.49
C TYR A 163 10.01 11.27 17.18
N LEU A 164 9.19 10.27 16.87
CA LEU A 164 7.89 10.07 17.52
C LEU A 164 8.04 9.76 19.02
N ILE A 165 8.95 8.85 19.37
CA ILE A 165 9.27 8.51 20.77
C ILE A 165 9.78 9.73 21.54
N ASP A 166 10.73 10.48 20.96
CA ASP A 166 11.28 11.67 21.61
C ASP A 166 10.23 12.80 21.77
N SER A 167 9.14 12.72 20.99
CA SER A 167 8.01 13.67 21.04
C SER A 167 6.81 13.15 21.84
N ASN A 168 6.90 11.98 22.47
CA ASN A 168 5.78 11.29 23.15
C ASN A 168 4.54 11.13 22.24
N LYS A 169 4.76 10.72 20.99
CA LYS A 169 3.72 10.51 19.97
C LYS A 169 3.60 9.04 19.53
N GLU A 170 4.34 8.13 20.17
CA GLU A 170 4.20 6.69 19.97
C GLU A 170 2.82 6.20 20.43
N ILE A 171 2.30 5.18 19.74
CA ILE A 171 1.06 4.50 20.09
C ILE A 171 1.47 3.17 20.74
N PRO A 172 0.92 2.75 21.90
CA PRO A 172 1.23 1.44 22.46
C PRO A 172 0.97 0.31 21.45
N LEU A 173 1.87 -0.67 21.32
CA LEU A 173 1.68 -1.80 20.40
C LEU A 173 0.39 -2.56 20.66
N SER A 174 -0.07 -2.61 21.92
CA SER A 174 -1.36 -3.20 22.29
C SER A 174 -2.55 -2.54 21.57
N GLU A 175 -2.49 -1.24 21.30
CA GLU A 175 -3.55 -0.52 20.58
C GLU A 175 -3.48 -0.78 19.07
N LEU A 176 -2.27 -0.94 18.51
CA LEU A 176 -2.07 -1.21 17.08
C LEU A 176 -2.48 -2.63 16.65
N ILE A 177 -2.70 -3.53 17.60
CA ILE A 177 -3.17 -4.90 17.35
C ILE A 177 -4.59 -5.15 17.87
N ASP A 178 -5.23 -4.15 18.48
CA ASP A 178 -6.58 -4.30 19.00
C ASP A 178 -7.57 -4.21 17.84
N GLY A 179 -8.20 -5.33 17.49
CA GLY A 179 -9.16 -5.41 16.40
C GLY A 179 -10.41 -4.53 16.57
N GLN A 180 -10.61 -3.89 17.72
CA GLN A 180 -11.66 -2.87 17.90
C GLN A 180 -11.22 -1.47 17.43
N TYR A 181 -9.92 -1.17 17.49
CA TYR A 181 -9.39 0.18 17.31
C TYR A 181 -8.40 0.30 16.15
N ASP A 182 -7.73 -0.79 15.76
CA ASP A 182 -6.68 -0.81 14.73
C ASP A 182 -7.15 -0.22 13.40
N GLY A 183 -8.36 -0.52 12.95
CA GLY A 183 -8.95 0.06 11.74
C GLY A 183 -9.03 1.58 11.78
N SER A 184 -9.28 2.18 12.95
CA SER A 184 -9.32 3.63 13.10
C SER A 184 -7.93 4.27 13.10
N LEU A 185 -6.88 3.50 13.41
CA LEU A 185 -5.49 3.94 13.40
C LEU A 185 -4.90 3.90 11.98
N PHE A 186 -5.10 2.79 11.27
CA PHE A 186 -4.55 2.57 9.93
C PHE A 186 -5.45 3.11 8.80
N ARG A 187 -6.75 3.25 9.04
CA ARG A 187 -7.74 3.78 8.09
C ARG A 187 -8.70 4.78 8.74
N PRO A 188 -8.17 5.86 9.36
CA PRO A 188 -9.01 6.88 9.96
C PRO A 188 -9.88 7.58 8.92
N PHE A 189 -10.93 8.23 9.39
CA PHE A 189 -11.76 9.06 8.55
C PHE A 189 -11.02 10.37 8.19
N MET A 190 -10.67 10.52 6.91
CA MET A 190 -9.69 11.50 6.40
C MET A 190 -10.24 12.92 6.20
N MET A 191 -11.30 13.33 6.91
CA MET A 191 -11.85 14.69 6.78
C MET A 191 -11.06 15.75 7.57
N LYS A 192 -10.13 15.34 8.44
CA LYS A 192 -9.33 16.23 9.27
C LYS A 192 -7.86 15.84 9.25
N GLN A 193 -7.00 16.83 9.46
CA GLN A 193 -5.56 16.66 9.60
C GLN A 193 -5.19 15.64 10.68
N GLU A 194 -5.96 15.58 11.76
CA GLU A 194 -5.79 14.63 12.86
C GLU A 194 -5.79 13.16 12.36
N GLY A 195 -6.69 12.82 11.44
CA GLY A 195 -6.75 11.48 10.84
C GLY A 195 -5.52 11.18 9.97
N LEU A 196 -5.09 12.14 9.15
CA LEU A 196 -3.87 12.02 8.35
C LEU A 196 -2.63 11.80 9.22
N THR A 197 -2.51 12.58 10.29
CA THR A 197 -1.41 12.46 11.27
C THR A 197 -1.45 11.10 11.97
N LEU A 198 -2.62 10.64 12.40
CA LEU A 198 -2.78 9.35 13.08
C LEU A 198 -2.41 8.17 12.17
N GLN A 199 -2.86 8.18 10.92
CA GLN A 199 -2.47 7.18 9.93
C GLN A 199 -0.95 7.18 9.70
N TRP A 200 -0.37 8.37 9.53
CA TRP A 200 1.06 8.50 9.32
C TRP A 200 1.86 7.93 10.50
N ILE A 201 1.50 8.26 11.74
CA ILE A 201 2.14 7.70 12.96
C ILE A 201 2.02 6.17 12.96
N SER A 202 0.81 5.64 12.72
CA SER A 202 0.54 4.19 12.72
C SER A 202 1.39 3.46 11.67
N PHE A 203 1.54 4.05 10.49
CA PHE A 203 2.37 3.52 9.41
C PHE A 203 3.86 3.54 9.78
N ILE A 204 4.38 4.67 10.28
CA ILE A 204 5.78 4.75 10.72
C ILE A 204 6.09 3.72 11.80
N GLN A 205 5.19 3.59 12.77
CA GLN A 205 5.34 2.65 13.85
C GLN A 205 5.30 1.20 13.38
N ALA A 206 4.33 0.83 12.53
CA ALA A 206 4.24 -0.50 11.94
C ALA A 206 5.48 -0.83 11.12
N GLY A 207 5.90 0.06 10.22
CA GLY A 207 7.09 -0.12 9.40
C GLY A 207 8.35 -0.30 10.24
N SER A 208 8.53 0.53 11.27
CA SER A 208 9.68 0.44 12.19
C SER A 208 9.66 -0.86 13.00
N PHE A 209 8.53 -1.24 13.58
CA PHE A 209 8.45 -2.44 14.41
C PHE A 209 8.63 -3.73 13.58
N ILE A 210 7.97 -3.83 12.42
CA ILE A 210 8.12 -4.99 11.54
C ILE A 210 9.54 -5.09 10.98
N THR A 211 10.15 -3.96 10.59
CA THR A 211 11.56 -3.94 10.18
C THR A 211 12.48 -4.43 11.29
N TYR A 212 12.22 -4.06 12.55
CA TYR A 212 12.97 -4.56 13.70
C TYR A 212 12.81 -6.07 13.87
N LEU A 213 11.58 -6.60 13.78
CA LEU A 213 11.33 -8.03 13.90
C LEU A 213 12.07 -8.82 12.82
N ILE A 214 11.98 -8.38 11.57
CA ILE A 214 12.64 -9.04 10.43
C ILE A 214 14.16 -8.99 10.57
N ASN A 215 14.72 -7.83 10.94
CA ASN A 215 16.17 -7.68 11.06
C ASN A 215 16.75 -8.44 12.26
N THR A 216 15.97 -8.61 13.34
CA THR A 216 16.42 -9.24 14.58
C THR A 216 16.18 -10.75 14.59
N TYR A 217 15.01 -11.18 14.12
CA TYR A 217 14.54 -12.56 14.24
C TYR A 217 14.44 -13.28 12.89
N GLY A 218 14.61 -12.56 11.79
CA GLY A 218 14.58 -13.11 10.43
C GLY A 218 13.19 -13.14 9.81
N LEU A 219 13.18 -13.13 8.48
CA LEU A 219 11.94 -13.09 7.69
C LEU A 219 11.05 -14.33 7.91
N ILE A 220 11.64 -15.52 8.04
CA ILE A 220 10.90 -16.78 8.26
C ILE A 220 10.06 -16.73 9.54
N LYS A 221 10.61 -16.14 10.61
CA LYS A 221 9.83 -15.97 11.85
C LYS A 221 8.72 -14.95 11.67
N PHE A 222 9.00 -13.85 10.97
CA PHE A 222 7.97 -12.86 10.65
C PHE A 222 6.82 -13.46 9.83
N GLU A 223 7.11 -14.26 8.79
CA GLU A 223 6.10 -14.95 7.98
C GLU A 223 5.10 -15.74 8.84
N SER A 224 5.58 -16.42 9.89
CA SER A 224 4.73 -17.24 10.76
C SER A 224 3.72 -16.46 11.62
N ILE A 225 3.91 -15.13 11.76
CA ILE A 225 2.99 -14.23 12.47
C ILE A 225 2.13 -13.38 11.51
N TYR A 226 2.49 -13.34 10.22
CA TYR A 226 1.86 -12.47 9.24
C TYR A 226 0.36 -12.72 9.20
N ASN A 227 -0.45 -11.66 9.33
CA ASN A 227 -1.90 -11.73 9.20
C ASN A 227 -2.59 -12.69 10.21
N SER A 228 -1.93 -12.99 11.33
CA SER A 228 -2.48 -13.86 12.37
C SER A 228 -3.63 -13.18 13.11
N ARG A 229 -4.77 -13.89 13.23
CA ARG A 229 -5.95 -13.45 14.02
C ARG A 229 -5.65 -13.29 15.51
N TYR A 230 -4.72 -14.07 16.05
CA TYR A 230 -4.32 -14.02 17.47
C TYR A 230 -2.88 -13.52 17.58
N LEU A 231 -2.63 -12.32 17.06
CA LEU A 231 -1.28 -11.81 16.83
C LEU A 231 -0.42 -11.79 18.10
N ALA A 232 -0.94 -11.29 19.23
CA ALA A 232 -0.19 -11.24 20.49
C ALA A 232 0.31 -12.63 20.93
N ARG A 233 -0.60 -13.60 21.00
CA ARG A 233 -0.26 -14.99 21.33
C ARG A 233 0.73 -15.58 20.33
N ARG A 234 0.52 -15.33 19.04
CA ARG A 234 1.38 -15.85 17.98
C ARG A 234 2.78 -15.27 18.04
N MET A 235 2.94 -13.99 18.41
CA MET A 235 4.24 -13.38 18.65
C MET A 235 4.96 -14.03 19.84
N GLU A 236 4.25 -14.28 20.94
CA GLU A 236 4.81 -14.98 22.10
C GLU A 236 5.29 -16.39 21.74
N GLU A 237 4.49 -17.15 20.99
CA GLU A 237 4.87 -18.49 20.52
C GLU A 237 6.12 -18.48 19.62
N VAL A 238 6.28 -17.47 18.76
CA VAL A 238 7.33 -17.41 17.72
C VAL A 238 8.63 -16.78 18.24
N TYR A 239 8.51 -15.74 19.07
CA TYR A 239 9.64 -14.96 19.58
C TYR A 239 10.01 -15.32 21.02
N GLY A 240 9.15 -16.05 21.74
CA GLY A 240 9.34 -16.37 23.15
C GLY A 240 9.23 -15.16 24.07
N LYS A 241 8.54 -14.11 23.61
CA LYS A 241 8.39 -12.81 24.28
C LYS A 241 6.98 -12.30 24.10
N ASP A 242 6.40 -11.77 25.16
CA ASP A 242 5.10 -11.12 25.07
C ASP A 242 5.20 -9.78 24.31
N MET A 243 4.04 -9.17 24.03
CA MET A 243 3.98 -7.91 23.27
C MET A 243 4.70 -6.75 23.97
N ASN A 244 4.62 -6.68 25.30
CA ASN A 244 5.24 -5.60 26.07
C ASN A 244 6.77 -5.75 26.05
N GLU A 245 7.27 -6.98 26.20
CA GLU A 245 8.71 -7.27 26.10
C GLU A 245 9.25 -6.90 24.70
N LEU A 246 8.53 -7.28 23.64
CA LEU A 246 8.90 -6.93 22.26
C LEU A 246 8.87 -5.41 22.02
N GLU A 247 7.86 -4.71 22.56
CA GLU A 247 7.77 -3.26 22.48
C GLU A 247 8.95 -2.58 23.17
N GLN A 248 9.28 -2.99 24.39
CA GLN A 248 10.39 -2.41 25.14
C GLN A 248 11.74 -2.65 24.45
N ASP A 249 11.99 -3.86 23.95
CA ASP A 249 13.21 -4.17 23.23
C ASP A 249 13.35 -3.34 21.94
N TRP A 250 12.25 -3.19 21.20
CA TRP A 250 12.20 -2.38 20.00
C TRP A 250 12.43 -0.89 20.30
N ILE A 251 11.78 -0.33 21.31
CA ILE A 251 11.99 1.07 21.75
C ILE A 251 13.45 1.29 22.15
N VAL A 252 14.04 0.37 22.91
CA VAL A 252 15.45 0.42 23.30
C VAL A 252 16.36 0.38 22.07
N TYR A 253 16.06 -0.49 21.11
CA TYR A 253 16.79 -0.57 19.84
C TYR A 253 16.72 0.75 19.07
N VAL A 254 15.53 1.34 18.91
CA VAL A 254 15.33 2.61 18.18
C VAL A 254 16.11 3.73 18.85
N ARG A 255 16.00 3.87 20.18
CA ARG A 255 16.71 4.91 20.95
C ARG A 255 18.23 4.82 20.85
N LYS A 256 18.78 3.59 20.84
CA LYS A 256 20.23 3.36 20.78
C LYS A 256 20.81 3.46 19.36
N SER A 257 20.05 3.02 18.35
CA SER A 257 20.58 2.88 16.99
C SER A 257 20.39 4.11 16.11
N GLN A 258 19.46 5.01 16.46
CA GLN A 258 19.06 6.11 15.58
C GLN A 258 19.52 7.47 16.09
N LYS A 259 19.84 8.35 15.14
CA LYS A 259 20.10 9.78 15.40
C LYS A 259 18.83 10.59 15.22
N GLU A 260 18.79 11.77 15.81
CA GLU A 260 17.71 12.74 15.59
C GLU A 260 17.55 13.12 14.11
N LEU A 261 16.34 13.53 13.75
CA LEU A 261 16.06 14.08 12.42
C LEU A 261 16.80 15.41 12.23
N LYS A 262 17.46 15.54 11.08
CA LYS A 262 18.03 16.80 10.61
C LYS A 262 16.90 17.74 10.20
N ARG A 263 17.15 19.05 10.22
CA ARG A 263 16.18 20.07 9.81
C ARG A 263 15.60 19.83 8.40
N ALA A 264 16.41 19.36 7.46
CA ALA A 264 15.94 19.04 6.10
C ALA A 264 14.95 17.86 6.09
N GLU A 265 15.15 16.87 6.96
CA GLU A 265 14.25 15.72 7.11
C GLU A 265 12.96 16.13 7.81
N GLN A 266 13.03 16.96 8.86
CA GLN A 266 11.85 17.50 9.55
C GLN A 266 10.93 18.29 8.59
N LYS A 267 11.50 19.05 7.65
CA LYS A 267 10.72 19.76 6.63
C LYS A 267 9.89 18.82 5.75
N LYS A 268 10.37 17.61 5.47
CA LYS A 268 9.65 16.62 4.65
C LYS A 268 8.37 16.11 5.33
N ILE A 269 8.34 16.11 6.66
CA ILE A 269 7.24 15.55 7.45
C ILE A 269 6.37 16.62 8.13
N GLN A 270 6.65 17.91 7.89
CA GLN A 270 6.01 19.02 8.62
C GLN A 270 4.48 19.01 8.49
N SER A 271 3.95 18.58 7.35
CA SER A 271 2.51 18.48 7.11
C SER A 271 1.80 17.40 7.93
N TYR A 272 2.53 16.48 8.58
CA TYR A 272 1.96 15.37 9.36
C TYR A 272 2.17 15.52 10.87
N VAL A 273 2.91 16.55 11.29
CA VAL A 273 3.39 16.68 12.67
C VAL A 273 2.72 17.83 13.42
N ASN A 274 2.16 18.80 12.68
CA ASN A 274 1.49 19.99 13.22
C ASN A 274 0.04 19.72 13.64
#